data_AF-A0A914SLD5-F1
#
_entry.id   AF-A0A914SLD5-F1
#
_cell.length_a   1.000
_cell.length_b   1.000
_cell.length_c   1.000
_cell.angle_alpha   90.00
_cell.angle_beta   90.00
_cell.angle_gamma   90.00
#
_symmetry.space_group_name_H-M   'P 1'
#
loop_
_entity.id
_entity.type
_entity.pdbx_description
1 polymer ?
#
loop_
_entity_poly.entity_id
_entity_poly.type
_entity_poly.pdbx_seq_one_letter_code
_entity_poly.pdbx_strand_id
1 'polypeptide(L)'
;MLLNKAEITVLCEHDIPLAVEELNQLYSRMHDLSQVIAFDSNDHELLISIVALRRSLPRQIIDHRMFFQRRLHIFTNFVKGRQKAVQEHIQKSTDKLRLINTFTNPAEVDFYLTEMATLKPLICTLMQELRELNQFEQVVNFPITRITLIELLESHIVAFVSLFTWAKEFRDREEEFYNRNRINANVEEFRTFVDKFIEAVSELNIQLEGQKSGKHFIIQLWSEVEKLRQCFGIVDVLSCNRLKEWHWSKMSDIVGFDLTQFIDATVSQISELGINQHYARLKPIVYIAEREGIVSDQTNYIINYWQKAVFTIEESTFWGVYLPTNLKILVKDASEHIIKLKSFYEPDNTVSTYSNDLMYILKDKIFSTYSNDLMQWIKDIRTLHSIMSKWDELLRLWNTVSSIMQYSHDKMPKEFLQFRTCAKYWQRFGEHIKNDSRVLKILSEKHAKCWIRLSQSHLHKLINGVKVYFGKIRQQNARLAVMSDFDMLKLLSDIPQERRLRIIRRVCFPLLTDIYVNHKGQICVVNAEGERVCLGNLAHIDFLRKQGTFAFVAYLAEAVNMRIIEEYKKCLERQEMTSASLKVARMLSDNIQHGIQDSAFKYILKESVLRLHLKGTDKEIHLN
;
A
#
# COMPACT_ATOMS: atom_id res chain seq x y z
N MET A 1 66.62 -12.35 -26.89
CA MET A 1 67.64 -11.28 -27.05
C MET A 1 67.02 -9.91 -27.19
N LEU A 2 66.13 -9.67 -28.16
CA LEU A 2 65.47 -8.35 -28.29
C LEU A 2 64.57 -8.01 -27.09
N LEU A 3 63.81 -8.98 -26.55
CA LEU A 3 63.04 -8.79 -25.31
C LEU A 3 63.93 -8.40 -24.12
N ASN A 4 65.04 -9.13 -23.93
CA ASN A 4 66.03 -8.84 -22.89
C ASN A 4 66.66 -7.42 -23.04
N LYS A 5 66.87 -6.94 -24.28
CA LYS A 5 67.26 -5.54 -24.51
C LYS A 5 66.15 -4.56 -24.13
N ALA A 6 64.89 -4.86 -24.44
CA ALA A 6 63.76 -4.03 -24.02
C ALA A 6 63.70 -3.91 -22.49
N GLU A 7 63.78 -5.04 -21.79
CA GLU A 7 63.78 -5.10 -20.32
C GLU A 7 64.95 -4.32 -19.72
N ILE A 8 66.16 -4.46 -20.25
CA ILE A 8 67.34 -3.73 -19.76
C ILE A 8 67.23 -2.22 -20.04
N THR A 9 66.62 -1.81 -21.15
CA THR A 9 66.35 -0.39 -21.40
C THR A 9 65.38 0.18 -20.37
N VAL A 10 64.27 -0.52 -20.09
CA VAL A 10 63.28 -0.14 -19.06
C VAL A 10 63.93 -0.07 -17.68
N LEU A 11 64.71 -1.09 -17.30
CA LEU A 11 65.47 -1.12 -16.05
C LEU A 11 66.44 0.08 -15.94
N CYS A 12 67.10 0.46 -17.04
CA CYS A 12 68.01 1.61 -17.06
C CYS A 12 67.30 2.96 -16.96
N GLU A 13 66.08 3.09 -17.48
CA GLU A 13 65.32 4.33 -17.51
C GLU A 13 64.54 4.58 -16.20
N HIS A 14 64.02 3.53 -15.56
CA HIS A 14 63.15 3.65 -14.40
C HIS A 14 63.76 3.06 -13.12
N ASP A 15 64.17 1.80 -13.14
CA ASP A 15 64.45 1.05 -11.90
C ASP A 15 65.86 1.30 -11.33
N ILE A 16 66.88 1.39 -12.19
CA ILE A 16 68.27 1.61 -11.79
C ILE A 16 68.48 3.01 -11.19
N PRO A 17 67.95 4.11 -11.76
CA PRO A 17 68.06 5.43 -11.16
C PRO A 17 67.45 5.49 -9.75
N LEU A 18 66.25 4.91 -9.57
CA LEU A 18 65.57 4.83 -8.28
C LEU A 18 66.39 4.02 -7.27
N ALA A 19 66.87 2.84 -7.65
CA ALA A 19 67.70 2.00 -6.79
C ALA A 19 69.03 2.68 -6.40
N VAL A 20 69.64 3.46 -7.30
CA VAL A 20 70.85 4.24 -7.00
C VAL A 20 70.57 5.38 -6.03
N GLU A 21 69.43 6.04 -6.15
CA GLU A 21 69.01 7.09 -5.22
C GLU A 21 68.75 6.53 -3.81
N GLU A 22 68.00 5.42 -3.72
CA GLU A 22 67.77 4.70 -2.46
C GLU A 22 69.07 4.23 -1.82
N LEU A 23 70.01 3.67 -2.60
CA LEU A 23 71.32 3.27 -2.10
C LEU A 23 72.15 4.45 -1.58
N ASN A 24 72.09 5.62 -2.23
CA ASN A 24 72.79 6.82 -1.74
C ASN A 24 72.18 7.33 -0.42
N GLN A 25 70.84 7.30 -0.29
CA GLN A 25 70.15 7.67 0.95
C GLN A 25 70.48 6.69 2.09
N LEU A 26 70.48 5.39 1.80
CA LEU A 26 70.88 4.35 2.75
C LEU A 26 72.34 4.51 3.18
N TYR A 27 73.26 4.77 2.24
CA TYR A 27 74.67 5.00 2.55
C TYR A 27 74.88 6.24 3.44
N SER A 28 74.14 7.33 3.19
CA SER A 28 74.15 8.52 4.06
C SER A 28 73.68 8.20 5.47
N ARG A 29 72.54 7.50 5.60
CA ARG A 29 72.00 7.09 6.91
C ARG A 29 72.93 6.11 7.64
N MET A 30 73.57 5.20 6.91
CA MET A 30 74.53 4.27 7.47
C MET A 30 75.81 4.96 7.91
N HIS A 31 76.26 6.00 7.21
CA HIS A 31 77.38 6.84 7.67
C HIS A 31 77.02 7.58 8.97
N ASP A 32 75.80 8.09 9.10
CA ASP A 32 75.33 8.72 10.34
C ASP A 32 75.24 7.70 11.49
N LEU A 33 74.78 6.48 11.21
CA LEU A 33 74.70 5.39 12.20
C LEU A 33 76.07 4.82 12.58
N SER A 34 77.04 4.80 11.67
CA SER A 34 78.42 4.32 11.93
C SER A 34 79.18 5.19 12.94
N GLN A 35 78.78 6.46 13.07
CA GLN A 35 79.33 7.38 14.05
C GLN A 35 78.85 7.07 15.48
N VAL A 36 77.78 6.28 15.64
CA VAL A 36 77.14 5.97 16.92
C VAL A 36 77.22 4.47 17.27
N ILE A 37 77.29 3.58 16.28
CA ILE A 37 77.26 2.11 16.45
C ILE A 37 78.39 1.45 15.63
N ALA A 38 79.11 0.49 16.21
CA ALA A 38 80.09 -0.32 15.49
C ALA A 38 79.38 -1.45 14.70
N PHE A 39 79.55 -1.48 13.38
CA PHE A 39 79.03 -2.55 12.52
C PHE A 39 79.83 -3.85 12.66
N ASP A 40 79.16 -4.99 12.54
CA ASP A 40 79.82 -6.31 12.58
C ASP A 40 80.54 -6.64 11.26
N SER A 41 81.30 -7.74 11.22
CA SER A 41 82.06 -8.13 10.02
C SER A 41 81.18 -8.53 8.83
N ASN A 42 79.97 -9.05 9.07
CA ASN A 42 79.05 -9.46 8.00
C ASN A 42 78.43 -8.25 7.30
N ASP A 43 78.05 -7.23 8.06
CA ASP A 43 77.51 -5.98 7.52
C ASP A 43 78.52 -5.28 6.61
N HIS A 44 79.80 -5.32 6.96
CA HIS A 44 80.87 -4.80 6.12
C HIS A 44 81.06 -5.61 4.82
N GLU A 45 80.96 -6.94 4.87
CA GLU A 45 81.03 -7.78 3.65
C GLU A 45 79.86 -7.52 2.71
N LEU A 46 78.64 -7.37 3.24
CA LEU A 46 77.46 -7.04 2.45
C LEU A 46 77.61 -5.66 1.77
N LEU A 47 78.11 -4.66 2.49
CA LEU A 47 78.40 -3.34 1.93
C LEU A 47 79.43 -3.42 0.81
N ILE A 48 80.50 -4.19 1.00
CA ILE A 48 81.52 -4.40 -0.03
C ILE A 48 80.89 -5.07 -1.27
N SER A 49 80.00 -6.05 -1.09
CA SER A 49 79.32 -6.73 -2.19
C SER A 49 78.39 -5.79 -2.99
N ILE A 50 77.65 -4.90 -2.31
CA ILE A 50 76.76 -3.91 -2.93
C ILE A 50 77.59 -2.88 -3.71
N VAL A 51 78.69 -2.40 -3.13
CA VAL A 51 79.62 -1.47 -3.79
C VAL A 51 80.29 -2.14 -4.99
N ALA A 52 80.67 -3.42 -4.88
CA ALA A 52 81.23 -4.19 -5.99
C ALA A 52 80.22 -4.37 -7.13
N LEU A 53 78.97 -4.71 -6.82
CA LEU A 53 77.89 -4.82 -7.81
C LEU A 53 77.66 -3.47 -8.49
N ARG A 54 77.49 -2.38 -7.74
CA ARG A 54 77.35 -1.01 -8.27
C ARG A 54 78.52 -0.62 -9.17
N ARG A 55 79.75 -1.04 -8.83
CA ARG A 55 80.95 -0.74 -9.63
C ARG A 55 81.02 -1.59 -10.91
N SER A 56 80.51 -2.82 -10.87
CA SER A 56 80.47 -3.72 -12.04
C SER A 56 79.30 -3.43 -13.00
N LEU A 57 78.18 -2.91 -12.49
CA LEU A 57 76.94 -2.72 -13.26
C LEU A 57 77.10 -1.79 -14.46
N PRO A 58 77.75 -0.60 -14.37
CA PRO A 58 78.01 0.24 -15.53
C PRO A 58 78.78 -0.48 -16.62
N ARG A 59 79.78 -1.29 -16.23
CA ARG A 59 80.57 -2.09 -17.17
C ARG A 59 79.70 -3.14 -17.86
N GLN A 60 78.87 -3.87 -17.12
CA GLN A 60 77.95 -4.86 -17.68
C GLN A 60 76.92 -4.22 -18.62
N ILE A 61 76.39 -3.05 -18.28
CA ILE A 61 75.47 -2.28 -19.15
C ILE A 61 76.19 -1.82 -20.42
N ILE A 62 77.43 -1.35 -20.32
CA ILE A 62 78.25 -0.96 -21.47
C ILE A 62 78.54 -2.18 -22.35
N ASP A 63 78.96 -3.30 -21.75
CA ASP A 63 79.23 -4.55 -22.47
C ASP A 63 77.96 -5.07 -23.17
N HIS A 64 76.81 -4.98 -22.51
CA HIS A 64 75.50 -5.28 -23.09
C HIS A 64 75.16 -4.33 -24.26
N ARG A 65 75.31 -3.02 -24.08
CA ARG A 65 75.11 -2.04 -25.17
C ARG A 65 76.02 -2.31 -26.36
N MET A 66 77.30 -2.59 -26.11
CA MET A 66 78.29 -2.94 -27.13
C MET A 66 77.95 -4.26 -27.84
N PHE A 67 77.48 -5.28 -27.11
CA PHE A 67 76.99 -6.54 -27.68
C PHE A 67 75.86 -6.29 -28.69
N PHE A 68 74.89 -5.44 -28.35
CA PHE A 68 73.77 -5.11 -29.23
C PHE A 68 74.17 -4.20 -30.38
N GLN A 69 75.03 -3.21 -30.15
CA GLN A 69 75.50 -2.30 -31.18
C GLN A 69 76.31 -3.04 -32.26
N ARG A 70 77.20 -3.96 -31.85
CA ARG A 70 77.98 -4.79 -32.79
C ARG A 70 77.12 -5.70 -33.66
N ARG A 71 75.96 -6.12 -33.16
CA ARG A 71 75.02 -7.03 -33.86
C ARG A 71 73.75 -6.33 -34.36
N LEU A 72 73.72 -5.00 -34.35
CA LEU A 72 72.52 -4.22 -34.68
C LEU A 72 71.98 -4.60 -36.06
N HIS A 73 72.85 -4.74 -37.06
CA HIS A 73 72.47 -5.14 -38.42
C HIS A 73 71.72 -6.50 -38.48
N ILE A 74 72.12 -7.48 -37.66
CA ILE A 74 71.47 -8.80 -37.60
C ILE A 74 70.04 -8.65 -37.06
N PHE A 75 69.89 -7.86 -35.98
CA PHE A 75 68.58 -7.58 -35.40
C PHE A 75 67.69 -6.74 -36.32
N THR A 76 68.25 -5.77 -37.03
CA THR A 76 67.54 -4.97 -38.03
C THR A 76 67.02 -5.82 -39.19
N ASN A 77 67.84 -6.75 -39.70
CA ASN A 77 67.40 -7.67 -40.75
C ASN A 77 66.31 -8.63 -40.26
N PHE A 78 66.42 -9.12 -39.02
CA PHE A 78 65.39 -9.94 -38.39
C PHE A 78 64.05 -9.21 -38.26
N VAL A 79 64.05 -7.95 -37.78
CA VAL A 79 62.84 -7.13 -37.67
C VAL A 79 62.22 -6.87 -39.05
N LYS A 80 63.02 -6.53 -40.07
CA LYS A 80 62.54 -6.37 -41.46
C LYS A 80 61.91 -7.65 -42.02
N GLY A 81 62.52 -8.81 -41.74
CA GLY A 81 61.99 -10.11 -42.13
C GLY A 81 60.63 -10.39 -41.47
N ARG A 82 60.50 -10.09 -40.17
CA ARG A 82 59.24 -10.26 -39.44
C ARG A 82 58.17 -9.25 -39.88
N GLN A 83 58.54 -8.02 -40.20
CA GLN A 83 57.63 -7.01 -40.76
C GLN A 83 57.02 -7.48 -42.09
N LYS A 84 57.84 -8.06 -42.99
CA LYS A 84 57.36 -8.63 -44.25
C LYS A 84 56.43 -9.83 -44.03
N ALA A 85 56.79 -10.73 -43.10
CA ALA A 85 55.95 -11.89 -42.78
C ALA A 85 54.58 -11.49 -42.20
N VAL A 86 54.54 -10.49 -41.31
CA VAL A 86 53.29 -9.96 -40.75
C VAL A 86 52.46 -9.27 -41.83
N GLN A 87 53.07 -8.49 -42.74
CA GLN A 87 52.36 -7.90 -43.89
C GLN A 87 51.74 -8.95 -44.81
N GLU A 88 52.45 -10.04 -45.12
CA GLU A 88 51.90 -11.16 -45.90
C GLU A 88 50.76 -11.86 -45.17
N HIS A 89 50.84 -12.00 -43.85
CA HIS A 89 49.79 -12.61 -43.02
C HIS A 89 48.53 -11.73 -42.94
N ILE A 90 48.71 -10.39 -42.88
CA ILE A 90 47.62 -9.41 -42.95
C ILE A 90 46.93 -9.47 -44.30
N GLN A 91 47.68 -9.53 -45.41
CA GLN A 91 47.12 -9.64 -46.76
C GLN A 91 46.25 -10.89 -46.89
N LYS A 92 46.78 -12.06 -46.50
CA LYS A 92 46.06 -13.34 -46.52
C LYS A 92 44.80 -13.33 -45.65
N SER A 93 44.87 -12.69 -44.48
CA SER A 93 43.72 -12.58 -43.59
C SER A 93 42.68 -11.61 -44.13
N THR A 94 43.10 -10.50 -44.76
CA THR A 94 42.20 -9.56 -45.43
C THR A 94 41.43 -10.23 -46.57
N ASP A 95 42.07 -11.12 -47.33
CA ASP A 95 41.40 -11.90 -48.38
C ASP A 95 40.36 -12.87 -47.80
N LYS A 96 40.64 -13.53 -46.67
CA LYS A 96 39.64 -14.34 -45.95
C LYS A 96 38.49 -13.49 -45.40
N LEU A 97 38.77 -12.27 -44.95
CA LEU A 97 37.75 -11.35 -44.44
C LEU A 97 36.84 -10.79 -45.54
N ARG A 98 37.20 -10.90 -46.83
CA ARG A 98 36.27 -10.64 -47.93
C ARG A 98 35.07 -11.59 -47.92
N LEU A 99 35.19 -12.76 -47.29
CA LEU A 99 34.07 -13.67 -47.09
C LEU A 99 32.97 -13.06 -46.20
N ILE A 100 33.32 -12.17 -45.27
CA ILE A 100 32.33 -11.46 -44.44
C ILE A 100 31.43 -10.56 -45.30
N ASN A 101 31.92 -10.11 -46.46
CA ASN A 101 31.11 -9.31 -47.39
C ASN A 101 30.05 -10.14 -48.11
N THR A 102 30.12 -11.48 -48.06
CA THR A 102 29.09 -12.37 -48.62
C THR A 102 28.04 -12.77 -47.59
N PHE A 103 28.22 -12.44 -46.31
CA PHE A 103 27.24 -12.74 -45.25
C PHE A 103 26.10 -11.72 -45.27
N THR A 104 25.14 -11.98 -46.16
CA THR A 104 24.02 -11.09 -46.42
C THR A 104 22.68 -11.69 -46.01
N ASN A 105 22.59 -13.00 -45.78
CA ASN A 105 21.35 -13.73 -45.55
C ASN A 105 21.17 -14.16 -44.08
N PRO A 106 20.20 -13.60 -43.33
CA PRO A 106 19.86 -14.02 -41.96
C PRO A 106 19.50 -15.50 -41.82
N ALA A 107 19.08 -16.18 -42.89
CA ALA A 107 18.75 -17.61 -42.84
C ALA A 107 19.97 -18.49 -42.49
N GLU A 108 21.18 -18.08 -42.86
CA GLU A 108 22.41 -18.87 -42.73
C GLU A 108 23.26 -18.49 -41.50
N VAL A 109 22.66 -17.81 -40.52
CA VAL A 109 23.39 -17.28 -39.35
C VAL A 109 24.17 -18.34 -38.57
N ASP A 110 23.68 -19.58 -38.49
CA ASP A 110 24.41 -20.67 -37.84
C ASP A 110 25.73 -20.99 -38.55
N PHE A 111 25.71 -21.01 -39.89
CA PHE A 111 26.91 -21.16 -40.70
C PHE A 111 27.84 -19.95 -40.52
N TYR A 112 27.31 -18.73 -40.50
CA TYR A 112 28.12 -17.52 -40.32
C TYR A 112 28.78 -17.48 -38.94
N LEU A 113 28.11 -17.93 -37.88
CA LEU A 113 28.70 -18.05 -36.55
C LEU A 113 29.83 -19.08 -36.52
N THR A 114 29.70 -20.21 -37.22
CA THR A 114 30.78 -21.19 -37.34
C THR A 114 32.00 -20.64 -38.08
N GLU A 115 31.79 -19.93 -39.18
CA GLU A 115 32.87 -19.28 -39.94
C GLU A 115 33.53 -18.17 -39.13
N MET A 116 32.76 -17.34 -38.43
CA MET A 116 33.29 -16.30 -37.55
C MET A 116 34.10 -16.86 -36.37
N ALA A 117 33.75 -18.03 -35.86
CA ALA A 117 34.53 -18.72 -34.84
C ALA A 117 35.92 -19.15 -35.35
N THR A 118 36.09 -19.37 -36.65
CA THR A 118 37.40 -19.64 -37.28
C THR A 118 38.18 -18.34 -37.59
N LEU A 119 37.48 -17.25 -37.92
CA LEU A 119 38.09 -15.96 -38.27
C LEU A 119 38.57 -15.16 -37.05
N LYS A 120 37.85 -15.25 -35.93
CA LYS A 120 38.22 -14.57 -34.67
C LYS A 120 39.63 -14.92 -34.17
N PRO A 121 40.04 -16.20 -34.04
CA PRO A 121 41.39 -16.53 -33.58
C PRO A 121 42.48 -16.05 -34.54
N LEU A 122 42.21 -16.02 -35.86
CA LEU A 122 43.17 -15.49 -36.85
C LEU A 122 43.49 -14.01 -36.59
N ILE A 123 42.49 -13.19 -36.28
CA ILE A 123 42.71 -11.77 -35.92
C ILE A 123 43.41 -11.65 -34.57
N CYS A 124 43.02 -12.44 -33.56
CA CYS A 124 43.70 -12.41 -32.26
C CYS A 124 45.19 -12.77 -32.37
N THR A 125 45.53 -13.79 -33.18
CA THR A 125 46.93 -14.16 -33.45
C THR A 125 47.68 -13.04 -34.17
N LEU A 126 47.06 -12.40 -35.17
CA LEU A 126 47.65 -11.26 -35.88
C LEU A 126 47.93 -10.08 -34.97
N MET A 127 47.01 -9.77 -34.06
CA MET A 127 47.19 -8.71 -33.07
C MET A 127 48.33 -9.01 -32.10
N GLN A 128 48.46 -10.27 -31.67
CA GLN A 128 49.56 -10.68 -30.81
C GLN A 128 50.90 -10.58 -31.55
N GLU A 129 50.98 -11.08 -32.78
CA GLU A 129 52.15 -10.94 -33.66
C GLU A 129 52.54 -9.48 -33.88
N LEU A 130 51.54 -8.60 -34.04
CA LEU A 130 51.75 -7.16 -34.19
C LEU A 130 52.26 -6.49 -32.91
N ARG A 131 51.72 -6.87 -31.73
CA ARG A 131 52.22 -6.37 -30.43
C ARG A 131 53.68 -6.76 -30.22
N GLU A 132 54.05 -7.99 -30.55
CA GLU A 132 55.43 -8.46 -30.51
C GLU A 132 56.32 -7.70 -31.51
N LEU A 133 55.84 -7.46 -32.73
CA LEU A 133 56.57 -6.71 -33.75
C LEU A 133 56.83 -5.26 -33.28
N ASN A 134 55.81 -4.59 -32.73
CA ASN A 134 55.93 -3.22 -32.23
C ASN A 134 56.98 -3.12 -31.11
N GLN A 135 57.06 -4.11 -30.21
CA GLN A 135 58.11 -4.18 -29.20
C GLN A 135 59.50 -4.32 -29.84
N PHE A 136 59.64 -5.15 -30.87
CA PHE A 136 60.92 -5.31 -31.57
C PHE A 136 61.34 -4.06 -32.37
N GLU A 137 60.38 -3.36 -33.00
CA GLU A 137 60.62 -2.12 -33.72
C GLU A 137 61.10 -1.01 -32.78
N GLN A 138 60.49 -0.87 -31.60
CA GLN A 138 60.93 0.07 -30.57
C GLN A 138 62.37 -0.19 -30.13
N VAL A 139 62.73 -1.45 -29.87
CA VAL A 139 64.07 -1.86 -29.40
C VAL A 139 65.18 -1.57 -30.44
N VAL A 140 64.83 -1.54 -31.73
CA VAL A 140 65.76 -1.29 -32.84
C VAL A 140 65.67 0.16 -33.34
N ASN A 141 64.87 1.02 -32.68
CA ASN A 141 64.60 2.42 -33.08
C ASN A 141 64.02 2.55 -34.49
N PHE A 142 63.15 1.62 -34.87
CA PHE A 142 62.37 1.69 -36.10
C PHE A 142 61.07 2.48 -35.88
N PRO A 143 60.50 3.11 -36.93
CA PRO A 143 59.17 3.69 -36.82
C PRO A 143 58.17 2.58 -36.53
N ILE A 144 57.37 2.76 -35.47
CA ILE A 144 56.36 1.78 -35.06
C ILE A 144 55.32 1.62 -36.17
N THR A 145 55.12 0.40 -36.61
CA THR A 145 54.12 0.06 -37.62
C THR A 145 52.72 0.16 -37.00
N ARG A 146 52.03 1.29 -37.23
CA ARG A 146 50.62 1.46 -36.86
C ARG A 146 49.73 0.92 -37.98
N ILE A 147 48.85 -0.03 -37.66
CA ILE A 147 47.89 -0.58 -38.62
C ILE A 147 46.48 -0.39 -38.07
N THR A 148 45.96 0.82 -38.25
CA THR A 148 44.56 1.19 -37.95
C THR A 148 43.55 0.25 -38.61
N LEU A 149 43.94 -0.39 -39.72
CA LEU A 149 43.11 -1.37 -40.42
C LEU A 149 42.84 -2.63 -39.58
N ILE A 150 43.79 -3.13 -38.77
CA ILE A 150 43.57 -4.35 -37.97
C ILE A 150 42.64 -4.08 -36.79
N GLU A 151 42.83 -2.94 -36.12
CA GLU A 151 41.95 -2.49 -35.03
C GLU A 151 40.52 -2.26 -35.53
N LEU A 152 40.38 -1.71 -36.74
CA LEU A 152 39.08 -1.58 -37.40
C LEU A 152 38.46 -2.94 -37.77
N LEU A 153 39.27 -3.88 -38.27
CA LEU A 153 38.81 -5.24 -38.61
C LEU A 153 38.39 -6.03 -37.36
N GLU A 154 39.11 -5.91 -36.25
CA GLU A 154 38.73 -6.51 -34.96
C GLU A 154 37.37 -5.97 -34.51
N SER A 155 37.21 -4.65 -34.49
CA SER A 155 35.94 -3.98 -34.14
C SER A 155 34.79 -4.48 -35.02
N HIS A 156 35.01 -4.58 -36.33
CA HIS A 156 34.00 -5.11 -37.25
C HIS A 156 33.65 -6.58 -36.99
N ILE A 157 34.63 -7.47 -36.76
CA ILE A 157 34.33 -8.88 -36.45
C ILE A 157 33.54 -8.98 -35.16
N VAL A 158 33.91 -8.23 -34.13
CA VAL A 158 33.18 -8.23 -32.85
C VAL A 158 31.73 -7.78 -33.05
N ALA A 159 31.51 -6.73 -33.86
CA ALA A 159 30.17 -6.27 -34.20
C ALA A 159 29.38 -7.31 -35.02
N PHE A 160 29.98 -7.96 -36.02
CA PHE A 160 29.32 -9.00 -36.81
C PHE A 160 28.98 -10.25 -36.00
N VAL A 161 29.90 -10.71 -35.13
CA VAL A 161 29.62 -11.82 -34.21
C VAL A 161 28.44 -11.47 -33.32
N SER A 162 28.43 -10.27 -32.74
CA SER A 162 27.32 -9.80 -31.90
C SER A 162 26.00 -9.74 -32.67
N LEU A 163 26.02 -9.24 -33.91
CA LEU A 163 24.85 -9.18 -34.79
C LEU A 163 24.29 -10.57 -35.09
N PHE A 164 25.17 -11.53 -35.42
CA PHE A 164 24.77 -12.91 -35.72
C PHE A 164 24.28 -13.65 -34.47
N THR A 165 24.87 -13.41 -33.29
CA THR A 165 24.36 -13.99 -32.04
C THR A 165 22.96 -13.47 -31.72
N TRP A 166 22.72 -12.17 -31.88
CA TRP A 166 21.39 -11.59 -31.71
C TRP A 166 20.39 -12.15 -32.72
N ALA A 167 20.78 -12.27 -34.00
CA ALA A 167 19.94 -12.84 -35.04
C ALA A 167 19.56 -14.31 -34.75
N LYS A 168 20.49 -15.09 -34.21
CA LYS A 168 20.22 -16.46 -33.78
C LYS A 168 19.25 -16.50 -32.61
N GLU A 169 19.51 -15.71 -31.57
CA GLU A 169 18.63 -15.65 -30.40
C GLU A 169 17.22 -15.20 -30.78
N PHE A 170 17.10 -14.24 -31.70
CA PHE A 170 15.80 -13.83 -32.25
C PHE A 170 15.05 -15.00 -32.90
N ARG A 171 15.71 -15.78 -33.77
CA ARG A 171 15.08 -16.94 -34.43
C ARG A 171 14.69 -18.05 -33.47
N ASP A 172 15.56 -18.39 -32.52
CA ASP A 172 15.27 -19.42 -31.51
C ASP A 172 14.03 -19.01 -30.67
N ARG A 173 13.95 -17.74 -30.28
CA ARG A 173 12.80 -17.19 -29.52
C ARG A 173 11.54 -17.03 -30.37
N GLU A 174 11.69 -16.67 -31.63
CA GLU A 174 10.58 -16.59 -32.59
C GLU A 174 9.95 -17.97 -32.80
N GLU A 175 10.75 -19.01 -33.02
CA GLU A 175 10.28 -20.39 -33.13
C GLU A 175 9.60 -20.85 -31.84
N GLU A 176 10.18 -20.56 -30.67
CA GLU A 176 9.58 -20.84 -29.38
C GLU A 176 8.21 -20.16 -29.25
N PHE A 177 8.12 -18.87 -29.61
CA PHE A 177 6.89 -18.09 -29.55
C PHE A 177 5.80 -18.64 -30.46
N TYR A 178 6.13 -19.00 -31.70
CA TYR A 178 5.20 -19.57 -32.67
C TYR A 178 4.65 -20.95 -32.24
N ASN A 179 5.45 -21.73 -31.52
CA ASN A 179 5.07 -23.04 -31.00
C ASN A 179 4.21 -22.99 -29.73
N ARG A 180 4.12 -21.84 -29.04
CA ARG A 180 3.26 -21.68 -27.86
C ARG A 180 1.78 -21.80 -28.23
N ASN A 181 0.99 -22.38 -27.33
CA ASN A 181 -0.47 -22.31 -27.40
C ASN A 181 -0.93 -20.88 -27.14
N ARG A 182 -2.00 -20.42 -27.81
CA ARG A 182 -2.57 -19.07 -27.64
C ARG A 182 -2.75 -18.66 -26.17
N ILE A 183 -3.20 -19.56 -25.30
CA ILE A 183 -3.46 -19.26 -23.87
C ILE A 183 -2.18 -18.82 -23.13
N ASN A 184 -1.03 -19.36 -23.57
CA ASN A 184 0.29 -19.12 -22.98
C ASN A 184 1.21 -18.31 -23.92
N ALA A 185 0.66 -17.64 -24.94
CA ALA A 185 1.45 -16.92 -25.93
C ALA A 185 2.32 -15.83 -25.29
N ASN A 186 1.78 -15.13 -24.28
CA ASN A 186 2.41 -14.00 -23.57
C ASN A 186 3.10 -13.01 -24.52
N VAL A 187 2.29 -12.37 -25.36
CA VAL A 187 2.77 -11.42 -26.39
C VAL A 187 3.52 -10.23 -25.79
N GLU A 188 3.17 -9.79 -24.58
CA GLU A 188 3.86 -8.68 -23.91
C GLU A 188 5.32 -9.02 -23.59
N GLU A 189 5.58 -10.20 -23.02
CA GLU A 189 6.94 -10.66 -22.75
C GLU A 189 7.77 -10.70 -24.04
N PHE A 190 7.22 -11.29 -25.11
CA PHE A 190 7.94 -11.37 -26.37
C PHE A 190 8.12 -10.01 -27.04
N ARG A 191 7.15 -9.10 -26.96
CA ARG A 191 7.28 -7.70 -27.43
C ARG A 191 8.45 -7.00 -26.73
N THR A 192 8.61 -7.16 -25.41
CA THR A 192 9.74 -6.55 -24.69
C THR A 192 11.09 -7.11 -25.13
N PHE A 193 11.17 -8.40 -25.48
CA PHE A 193 12.36 -8.99 -26.08
C PHE A 193 12.66 -8.39 -27.46
N VAL A 194 11.64 -8.26 -28.33
CA VAL A 194 11.78 -7.64 -29.65
C VAL A 194 12.25 -6.19 -29.55
N ASP A 195 11.74 -5.41 -28.61
CA ASP A 195 12.17 -4.03 -28.42
C ASP A 195 13.65 -3.95 -27.99
N LYS A 196 14.13 -4.84 -27.10
CA LYS A 196 15.55 -4.96 -26.73
C LYS A 196 16.42 -5.37 -27.93
N PHE A 197 15.94 -6.31 -28.74
CA PHE A 197 16.62 -6.75 -29.95
C PHE A 197 16.77 -5.60 -30.95
N ILE A 198 15.71 -4.79 -31.17
CA ILE A 198 15.75 -3.62 -32.05
C ILE A 198 16.79 -2.60 -31.56
N GLU A 199 16.85 -2.35 -30.25
CA GLU A 199 17.84 -1.44 -29.64
C GLU A 199 19.27 -1.92 -29.90
N ALA A 200 19.56 -3.19 -29.59
CA ALA A 200 20.88 -3.80 -29.80
C ALA A 200 21.30 -3.80 -31.28
N VAL A 201 20.39 -4.16 -32.20
CA VAL A 201 20.68 -4.16 -33.64
C VAL A 201 20.88 -2.73 -34.17
N SER A 202 20.19 -1.73 -33.60
CA SER A 202 20.36 -0.33 -33.99
C SER A 202 21.74 0.22 -33.59
N GLU A 203 22.24 -0.13 -32.39
CA GLU A 203 23.61 0.19 -31.98
C GLU A 203 24.65 -0.45 -32.91
N LEU A 204 24.45 -1.73 -33.25
CA LEU A 204 25.33 -2.45 -34.18
C LEU A 204 25.27 -1.89 -35.61
N ASN A 205 24.12 -1.38 -36.06
CA ASN A 205 24.00 -0.71 -37.35
C ASN A 205 24.87 0.55 -37.45
N ILE A 206 25.00 1.31 -36.36
CA ILE A 206 25.90 2.48 -36.30
C ILE A 206 27.36 2.01 -36.38
N GLN A 207 27.74 0.97 -35.65
CA GLN A 207 29.10 0.41 -35.68
C GLN A 207 29.48 -0.18 -37.05
N LEU A 208 28.50 -0.67 -37.80
CA LEU A 208 28.67 -1.29 -39.12
C LEU A 208 28.35 -0.34 -40.28
N GLU A 209 28.29 0.98 -40.06
CA GLU A 209 27.84 1.93 -41.09
C GLU A 209 28.69 1.89 -42.38
N GLY A 210 29.99 1.57 -42.25
CA GLY A 210 30.93 1.42 -43.36
C GLY A 210 30.82 0.11 -44.15
N GLN A 211 30.03 -0.88 -43.68
CA GLN A 211 29.98 -2.24 -44.24
C GLN A 211 28.65 -2.53 -44.93
N LYS A 212 28.69 -2.76 -46.25
CA LYS A 212 27.49 -3.02 -47.06
C LYS A 212 26.78 -4.33 -46.70
N SER A 213 27.53 -5.39 -46.39
CA SER A 213 26.96 -6.69 -46.03
C SER A 213 26.17 -6.63 -44.72
N GLY A 214 26.75 -6.00 -43.68
CA GLY A 214 26.08 -5.76 -42.40
C GLY A 214 24.80 -4.95 -42.55
N LYS A 215 24.82 -3.87 -43.35
CA LYS A 215 23.60 -3.09 -43.65
C LYS A 215 22.52 -3.92 -44.33
N HIS A 216 22.89 -4.71 -45.35
CA HIS A 216 21.91 -5.54 -46.05
C HIS A 216 21.29 -6.60 -45.14
N PHE A 217 22.11 -7.25 -44.32
CA PHE A 217 21.69 -8.22 -43.33
C PHE A 217 20.71 -7.62 -42.30
N ILE A 218 21.03 -6.43 -41.77
CA ILE A 218 20.17 -5.71 -40.81
C ILE A 218 18.83 -5.30 -41.44
N ILE A 219 18.83 -4.85 -42.70
CA ILE A 219 17.59 -4.52 -43.42
C ILE A 219 16.68 -5.74 -43.55
N GLN A 220 17.24 -6.92 -43.82
CA GLN A 220 16.46 -8.16 -43.89
C GLN A 220 15.88 -8.53 -42.52
N LEU A 221 16.68 -8.48 -41.45
CA LEU A 221 16.20 -8.69 -40.08
C LEU A 221 15.07 -7.73 -39.69
N TRP A 222 15.20 -6.44 -40.00
CA TRP A 222 14.14 -5.47 -39.73
C TRP A 222 12.84 -5.80 -40.48
N SER A 223 12.94 -6.32 -41.70
CA SER A 223 11.75 -6.76 -42.44
C SER A 223 11.07 -7.96 -41.78
N GLU A 224 11.82 -8.90 -41.20
CA GLU A 224 11.28 -10.05 -40.46
C GLU A 224 10.60 -9.59 -39.16
N VAL A 225 11.29 -8.75 -38.38
CA VAL A 225 10.75 -8.15 -37.15
C VAL A 225 9.46 -7.38 -37.42
N GLU A 226 9.38 -6.59 -38.49
CA GLU A 226 8.18 -5.81 -38.79
C GLU A 226 6.98 -6.69 -39.14
N LYS A 227 7.18 -7.79 -39.89
CA LYS A 227 6.11 -8.78 -40.16
C LYS A 227 5.61 -9.42 -38.87
N LEU A 228 6.53 -9.78 -37.97
CA LEU A 228 6.20 -10.36 -36.67
C LEU A 228 5.39 -9.38 -35.81
N ARG A 229 5.80 -8.10 -35.74
CA ARG A 229 5.11 -7.05 -34.97
C ARG A 229 3.68 -6.82 -35.43
N GLN A 230 3.40 -6.98 -36.73
CA GLN A 230 2.04 -6.87 -37.27
C GLN A 230 1.11 -7.97 -36.75
N CYS A 231 1.63 -9.14 -36.39
CA CYS A 231 0.84 -10.27 -35.89
C CYS A 231 0.47 -10.12 -34.39
N PHE A 232 1.26 -9.37 -33.61
CA PHE A 232 1.05 -9.24 -32.16
C PHE A 232 -0.38 -8.83 -31.79
N GLY A 233 -0.98 -7.88 -32.52
CA GLY A 233 -2.33 -7.42 -32.22
C GLY A 233 -3.40 -8.50 -32.38
N ILE A 234 -3.29 -9.37 -33.39
CA ILE A 234 -4.23 -10.48 -33.58
C ILE A 234 -3.99 -11.60 -32.58
N VAL A 235 -2.72 -11.91 -32.32
CA VAL A 235 -2.37 -12.92 -31.30
C VAL A 235 -2.92 -12.48 -29.94
N ASP A 236 -2.77 -11.22 -29.55
CA ASP A 236 -3.36 -10.66 -28.31
C ASP A 236 -4.88 -10.87 -28.26
N VAL A 237 -5.57 -10.56 -29.37
CA VAL A 237 -7.03 -10.66 -29.46
C VAL A 237 -7.51 -12.09 -29.29
N LEU A 238 -6.90 -13.04 -30.00
CA LEU A 238 -7.32 -14.44 -29.98
C LEU A 238 -6.80 -15.21 -28.77
N SER A 239 -5.75 -14.72 -28.12
CA SER A 239 -5.20 -15.28 -26.88
C SER A 239 -5.98 -14.88 -25.63
N CYS A 240 -7.05 -14.09 -25.76
CA CYS A 240 -7.90 -13.74 -24.62
C CYS A 240 -8.59 -14.98 -24.04
N ASN A 241 -8.28 -15.30 -22.77
CA ASN A 241 -8.83 -16.46 -22.05
C ASN A 241 -10.30 -16.30 -21.67
N ARG A 242 -10.88 -15.10 -21.80
CA ARG A 242 -12.27 -14.80 -21.43
C ARG A 242 -13.25 -14.95 -22.60
N LEU A 243 -12.77 -15.34 -23.78
CA LEU A 243 -13.62 -15.63 -24.93
C LEU A 243 -14.51 -16.85 -24.67
N LYS A 244 -15.77 -16.75 -25.09
CA LYS A 244 -16.83 -17.76 -24.98
C LYS A 244 -17.31 -18.09 -26.39
N GLU A 245 -18.05 -19.18 -26.55
CA GLU A 245 -18.55 -19.62 -27.87
C GLU A 245 -19.22 -18.50 -28.69
N TRP A 246 -20.03 -17.65 -28.04
CA TRP A 246 -20.69 -16.54 -28.73
C TRP A 246 -19.71 -15.45 -29.20
N HIS A 247 -18.62 -15.21 -28.47
CA HIS A 247 -17.56 -14.30 -28.88
C HIS A 247 -16.87 -14.85 -30.13
N TRP A 248 -16.53 -16.13 -30.14
CA TRP A 248 -15.91 -16.81 -31.28
C TRP A 248 -16.80 -16.79 -32.51
N SER A 249 -18.09 -17.07 -32.35
CA SER A 249 -19.08 -16.96 -33.44
C SER A 249 -19.11 -15.53 -34.00
N LYS A 250 -19.12 -14.50 -33.15
CA LYS A 250 -19.13 -13.10 -33.62
C LYS A 250 -17.85 -12.70 -34.33
N MET A 251 -16.70 -13.18 -33.86
CA MET A 251 -15.42 -13.00 -34.54
C MET A 251 -15.42 -13.71 -35.90
N SER A 252 -15.98 -14.92 -35.98
CA SER A 252 -16.11 -15.70 -37.21
C SER A 252 -16.96 -14.96 -38.25
N ASP A 253 -18.06 -14.34 -37.84
CA ASP A 253 -18.90 -13.50 -38.72
C ASP A 253 -18.14 -12.31 -39.33
N ILE A 254 -17.20 -11.72 -38.56
CA ILE A 254 -16.43 -10.55 -39.01
C ILE A 254 -15.36 -10.94 -40.02
N VAL A 255 -14.73 -12.09 -39.80
CA VAL A 255 -13.62 -12.60 -40.60
C VAL A 255 -14.12 -13.36 -41.84
N GLY A 256 -15.32 -13.96 -41.77
CA GLY A 256 -15.96 -14.68 -42.88
C GLY A 256 -15.69 -16.18 -42.93
N PHE A 257 -15.03 -16.74 -41.91
CA PHE A 257 -14.85 -18.17 -41.73
C PHE A 257 -14.85 -18.54 -40.24
N ASP A 258 -15.03 -19.82 -39.94
CA ASP A 258 -15.15 -20.30 -38.57
C ASP A 258 -13.81 -20.26 -37.80
N LEU A 259 -13.76 -19.45 -36.76
CA LEU A 259 -12.62 -19.33 -35.85
C LEU A 259 -12.70 -20.27 -34.64
N THR A 260 -13.83 -20.94 -34.41
CA THR A 260 -14.00 -21.83 -33.25
C THR A 260 -13.07 -23.04 -33.30
N GLN A 261 -12.66 -23.47 -34.50
CA GLN A 261 -11.66 -24.53 -34.67
C GLN A 261 -10.26 -24.16 -34.13
N PHE A 262 -9.99 -22.88 -33.86
CA PHE A 262 -8.70 -22.38 -33.36
C PHE A 262 -8.70 -22.13 -31.84
N ILE A 263 -9.66 -22.69 -31.09
CA ILE A 263 -9.73 -22.58 -29.62
C ILE A 263 -8.49 -23.18 -28.94
N ASP A 264 -7.83 -24.17 -29.54
CA ASP A 264 -6.59 -24.78 -29.02
C ASP A 264 -5.38 -24.55 -29.94
N ALA A 265 -5.45 -23.52 -30.79
CA ALA A 265 -4.42 -23.25 -31.78
C ALA A 265 -3.10 -22.72 -31.18
N THR A 266 -2.02 -22.96 -31.92
CA THR A 266 -0.72 -22.34 -31.65
C THR A 266 -0.66 -20.92 -32.23
N VAL A 267 0.33 -20.14 -31.79
CA VAL A 267 0.57 -18.79 -32.30
C VAL A 267 0.93 -18.81 -33.79
N SER A 268 1.63 -19.84 -34.27
CA SER A 268 1.89 -20.08 -35.71
C SER A 268 0.60 -20.18 -36.49
N GLN A 269 -0.32 -21.05 -36.08
CA GLN A 269 -1.61 -21.23 -36.76
C GLN A 269 -2.43 -19.94 -36.77
N ILE A 270 -2.41 -19.17 -35.68
CA ILE A 270 -3.10 -17.88 -35.60
C ILE A 270 -2.49 -16.85 -36.56
N SER A 271 -1.16 -16.82 -36.67
CA SER A 271 -0.43 -15.85 -37.49
C SER A 271 -0.62 -16.12 -38.98
N GLU A 272 -0.76 -17.39 -39.36
CA GLU A 272 -1.03 -17.83 -40.74
C GLU A 272 -2.43 -17.45 -41.25
N LEU A 273 -3.38 -17.12 -40.35
CA LEU A 273 -4.74 -16.72 -40.74
C LEU A 273 -4.77 -15.40 -41.54
N GLY A 274 -3.74 -14.55 -41.41
CA GLY A 274 -3.65 -13.30 -42.17
C GLY A 274 -4.74 -12.27 -41.84
N ILE A 275 -5.40 -12.38 -40.68
CA ILE A 275 -6.57 -11.56 -40.32
C ILE A 275 -6.22 -10.19 -39.70
N ASN A 276 -4.96 -9.75 -39.82
CA ASN A 276 -4.47 -8.48 -39.25
C ASN A 276 -5.33 -7.26 -39.65
N GLN A 277 -5.89 -7.28 -40.87
CA GLN A 277 -6.80 -6.24 -41.37
C GLN A 277 -8.10 -6.10 -40.55
N HIS A 278 -8.54 -7.16 -39.86
CA HIS A 278 -9.75 -7.18 -39.04
C HIS A 278 -9.49 -6.78 -37.58
N TYR A 279 -8.24 -6.55 -37.17
CA TYR A 279 -7.86 -6.26 -35.77
C TYR A 279 -8.73 -5.17 -35.13
N ALA A 280 -8.95 -4.05 -35.83
CA ALA A 280 -9.76 -2.93 -35.33
C ALA A 280 -11.22 -3.33 -35.02
N ARG A 281 -11.78 -4.31 -35.73
CA ARG A 281 -13.15 -4.81 -35.55
C ARG A 281 -13.23 -5.94 -34.53
N LEU A 282 -12.15 -6.71 -34.32
CA LEU A 282 -12.09 -7.82 -33.38
C LEU A 282 -11.75 -7.36 -31.96
N LYS A 283 -10.88 -6.36 -31.80
CA LYS A 283 -10.46 -5.81 -30.50
C LYS A 283 -11.64 -5.42 -29.57
N PRO A 284 -12.73 -4.79 -30.06
CA PRO A 284 -13.88 -4.48 -29.21
C PRO A 284 -14.61 -5.73 -28.65
N ILE A 285 -14.59 -6.86 -29.36
CA ILE A 285 -15.20 -8.12 -28.88
C ILE A 285 -14.42 -8.64 -27.68
N VAL A 286 -13.09 -8.58 -27.73
CA VAL A 286 -12.22 -8.97 -26.60
C VAL A 286 -12.47 -8.09 -25.39
N TYR A 287 -12.59 -6.78 -25.58
CA TYR A 287 -12.95 -5.87 -24.50
C TYR A 287 -14.29 -6.25 -23.84
N ILE A 288 -15.29 -6.62 -24.64
CA ILE A 288 -16.58 -7.12 -24.12
C ILE A 288 -16.38 -8.41 -23.33
N ALA A 289 -15.61 -9.37 -23.85
CA ALA A 289 -15.34 -10.64 -23.19
C ALA A 289 -14.67 -10.43 -21.82
N GLU A 290 -13.72 -9.50 -21.74
CA GLU A 290 -13.08 -9.14 -20.47
C GLU A 290 -14.05 -8.53 -19.48
N ARG A 291 -14.89 -7.57 -19.92
CA ARG A 291 -15.90 -6.95 -19.07
C ARG A 291 -16.94 -7.97 -18.59
N GLU A 292 -17.42 -8.84 -19.48
CA GLU A 292 -18.35 -9.92 -19.14
C GLU A 292 -17.74 -10.85 -18.09
N GLY A 293 -16.47 -11.25 -18.29
CA GLY A 293 -15.74 -12.08 -17.33
C GLY A 293 -15.62 -11.44 -15.96
N ILE A 294 -15.29 -10.14 -15.89
CA ILE A 294 -15.21 -9.40 -14.62
C ILE A 294 -16.57 -9.35 -13.93
N VAL A 295 -17.64 -9.06 -14.66
CA VAL A 295 -19.02 -9.03 -14.11
C VAL A 295 -19.40 -10.42 -13.58
N SER A 296 -19.10 -11.48 -14.32
CA SER A 296 -19.34 -12.87 -13.91
C SER A 296 -18.57 -13.22 -12.62
N ASP A 297 -17.28 -12.90 -12.56
CA ASP A 297 -16.43 -13.18 -11.40
C ASP A 297 -16.94 -12.44 -10.14
N GLN A 298 -17.26 -11.16 -10.27
CA GLN A 298 -17.79 -10.35 -9.18
C GLN A 298 -19.19 -10.80 -8.74
N THR A 299 -20.05 -11.17 -9.68
CA THR A 299 -21.39 -11.71 -9.39
C THR A 299 -21.27 -13.02 -8.61
N ASN A 300 -20.44 -13.95 -9.09
CA ASN A 300 -20.19 -15.22 -8.40
C ASN A 300 -19.62 -15.01 -7.00
N TYR A 301 -18.70 -14.04 -6.84
CA TYR A 301 -18.19 -13.67 -5.52
C TYR A 301 -19.31 -13.21 -4.58
N ILE A 302 -20.17 -12.28 -5.01
CA ILE A 302 -21.28 -11.76 -4.20
C ILE A 302 -22.28 -12.86 -3.85
N ILE A 303 -22.64 -13.71 -4.81
CA ILE A 303 -23.54 -14.85 -4.61
C ILE A 303 -22.95 -15.80 -3.57
N ASN A 304 -21.70 -16.22 -3.74
CA ASN A 304 -21.02 -17.13 -2.82
C ASN A 304 -20.89 -16.53 -1.41
N TYR A 305 -20.63 -15.23 -1.32
CA TYR A 305 -20.60 -14.50 -0.04
C TYR A 305 -21.95 -14.62 0.67
N TRP A 306 -23.07 -14.27 0.02
CA TRP A 306 -24.39 -14.28 0.66
C TRP A 306 -24.92 -15.69 0.94
N GLN A 307 -24.56 -16.68 0.12
CA GLN A 307 -24.88 -18.09 0.38
C GLN A 307 -24.20 -18.62 1.66
N LYS A 308 -23.02 -18.10 1.99
CA LYS A 308 -22.23 -18.49 3.17
C LYS A 308 -22.41 -17.55 4.37
N ALA A 309 -22.97 -16.36 4.16
CA ALA A 309 -23.15 -15.37 5.21
C ALA A 309 -24.05 -15.90 6.32
N VAL A 310 -23.54 -15.84 7.56
CA VAL A 310 -24.25 -16.27 8.77
C VAL A 310 -24.25 -15.16 9.83
N PHE A 311 -25.30 -15.10 10.65
CA PHE A 311 -25.33 -14.27 11.83
C PHE A 311 -24.51 -14.88 12.97
N THR A 312 -23.67 -14.06 13.59
CA THR A 312 -23.00 -14.40 14.84
C THR A 312 -23.84 -13.86 15.99
N ILE A 313 -24.40 -14.74 16.82
CA ILE A 313 -25.37 -14.38 17.85
C ILE A 313 -24.75 -14.54 19.25
N GLU A 314 -24.95 -13.53 20.09
CA GLU A 314 -24.70 -13.61 21.53
C GLU A 314 -26.01 -13.50 22.31
N GLU A 315 -26.15 -14.29 23.37
CA GLU A 315 -27.33 -14.22 24.23
C GLU A 315 -27.13 -13.22 25.36
N SER A 316 -28.02 -12.24 25.47
CA SER A 316 -28.02 -11.27 26.57
C SER A 316 -28.51 -11.94 27.86
N THR A 317 -27.63 -12.01 28.86
CA THR A 317 -27.87 -12.71 30.14
C THR A 317 -29.08 -12.22 30.92
N PHE A 318 -29.38 -10.92 30.89
CA PHE A 318 -30.46 -10.35 31.70
C PHE A 318 -31.84 -10.47 31.03
N TRP A 319 -31.90 -10.48 29.70
CA TRP A 319 -33.16 -10.46 28.96
C TRP A 319 -33.44 -11.73 28.13
N GLY A 320 -32.49 -12.66 28.05
CA GLY A 320 -32.56 -13.85 27.19
C GLY A 320 -32.77 -13.49 25.72
N VAL A 321 -32.25 -12.34 25.27
CA VAL A 321 -32.41 -11.85 23.91
C VAL A 321 -31.15 -12.16 23.11
N TYR A 322 -31.34 -12.71 21.92
CA TYR A 322 -30.29 -13.00 20.96
C TYR A 322 -29.89 -11.74 20.17
N LEU A 323 -28.64 -11.32 20.31
CA LEU A 323 -28.10 -10.11 19.73
C LEU A 323 -27.03 -10.47 18.66
N PRO A 324 -27.20 -10.03 17.41
CA PRO A 324 -26.22 -10.28 16.37
C PRO A 324 -25.03 -9.32 16.49
N THR A 325 -23.83 -9.84 16.66
CA THR A 325 -22.61 -9.03 16.80
C THR A 325 -22.09 -8.51 15.46
N ASN A 326 -22.29 -9.27 14.39
CA ASN A 326 -21.81 -8.94 13.04
C ASN A 326 -22.85 -8.18 12.18
N LEU A 327 -24.01 -7.80 12.73
CA LEU A 327 -25.10 -7.18 11.97
C LEU A 327 -24.68 -5.90 11.22
N LYS A 328 -23.87 -5.04 11.86
CA LYS A 328 -23.39 -3.80 11.24
C LYS A 328 -22.54 -4.04 10.00
N ILE A 329 -21.71 -5.09 10.03
CA ILE A 329 -20.85 -5.48 8.90
C ILE A 329 -21.74 -5.98 7.77
N LEU A 330 -22.68 -6.88 8.06
CA LEU A 330 -23.64 -7.39 7.07
C LEU A 330 -24.49 -6.28 6.42
N VAL A 331 -24.91 -5.28 7.18
CA VAL A 331 -25.62 -4.09 6.65
C VAL A 331 -24.74 -3.32 5.66
N LYS A 332 -23.49 -3.06 6.04
CA LYS A 332 -22.53 -2.36 5.18
C LYS A 332 -22.27 -3.14 3.88
N ASP A 333 -21.96 -4.42 4.01
CA ASP A 333 -21.67 -5.31 2.87
C ASP A 333 -22.87 -5.41 1.93
N ALA A 334 -24.11 -5.46 2.46
CA ALA A 334 -25.32 -5.43 1.63
C ALA A 334 -25.44 -4.14 0.84
N SER A 335 -25.17 -2.98 1.46
CA SER A 335 -25.20 -1.69 0.77
C SER A 335 -24.19 -1.62 -0.37
N GLU A 336 -22.94 -2.01 -0.12
CA GLU A 336 -21.86 -2.02 -1.11
C GLU A 336 -22.14 -2.99 -2.26
N HIS A 337 -22.58 -4.22 -1.94
CA HIS A 337 -22.91 -5.23 -2.93
C HIS A 337 -24.12 -4.82 -3.79
N ILE A 338 -25.12 -4.14 -3.23
CA ILE A 338 -26.23 -3.57 -4.04
C ILE A 338 -25.70 -2.54 -5.04
N ILE A 339 -24.82 -1.63 -4.64
CA ILE A 339 -24.26 -0.61 -5.53
C ILE A 339 -23.46 -1.27 -6.66
N LYS A 340 -22.59 -2.24 -6.32
CA LYS A 340 -21.81 -3.01 -7.30
C LYS A 340 -22.72 -3.73 -8.30
N LEU A 341 -23.70 -4.50 -7.82
CA LEU A 341 -24.63 -5.22 -8.71
C LEU A 341 -25.46 -4.26 -9.58
N LYS A 342 -25.88 -3.10 -9.04
CA LYS A 342 -26.54 -2.06 -9.85
C LYS A 342 -25.63 -1.49 -10.92
N SER A 343 -24.36 -1.23 -10.61
CA SER A 343 -23.40 -0.68 -11.60
C SER A 343 -23.16 -1.60 -12.79
N PHE A 344 -23.33 -2.91 -12.61
CA PHE A 344 -23.28 -3.88 -13.71
C PHE A 344 -24.55 -3.87 -14.58
N TYR A 345 -25.68 -3.51 -13.99
CA TYR A 345 -26.99 -3.45 -14.65
C TYR A 345 -27.27 -2.10 -15.33
N GLU A 346 -26.86 -1.02 -14.69
CA GLU A 346 -26.94 0.38 -15.12
C GLU A 346 -25.49 0.94 -15.15
N PRO A 347 -24.68 0.60 -16.16
CA PRO A 347 -23.42 1.31 -16.35
C PRO A 347 -23.77 2.78 -16.62
N ASP A 348 -23.12 3.70 -15.89
CA ASP A 348 -23.28 5.13 -16.11
C ASP A 348 -23.13 5.45 -17.60
N ASN A 349 -24.01 6.32 -18.13
CA ASN A 349 -24.01 6.79 -19.52
C ASN A 349 -22.74 7.60 -19.90
N THR A 350 -21.66 7.49 -19.13
CA THR A 350 -20.43 8.27 -19.25
C THR A 350 -19.34 7.59 -20.07
N VAL A 351 -19.46 6.28 -20.39
CA VAL A 351 -18.49 5.59 -21.26
C VAL A 351 -18.91 5.76 -22.73
N SER A 352 -18.65 6.95 -23.27
CA SER A 352 -18.98 7.39 -24.63
C SER A 352 -18.00 6.94 -25.72
N THR A 353 -17.07 6.01 -25.43
CA THR A 353 -15.89 5.80 -26.29
C THR A 353 -15.96 4.57 -27.20
N TYR A 354 -16.90 3.65 -26.98
CA TYR A 354 -17.10 2.49 -27.84
C TYR A 354 -18.52 2.49 -28.40
N SER A 355 -18.65 2.27 -29.71
CA SER A 355 -19.90 2.31 -30.48
C SER A 355 -21.11 1.78 -29.71
N ASN A 356 -22.19 2.56 -29.66
CA ASN A 356 -23.44 2.27 -28.94
C ASN A 356 -23.96 0.83 -29.18
N ASP A 357 -23.72 0.25 -30.35
CA ASP A 357 -24.16 -1.10 -30.72
C ASP A 357 -23.45 -2.21 -29.93
N LEU A 358 -22.16 -2.07 -29.64
CA LEU A 358 -21.37 -3.07 -28.91
C LEU A 358 -21.64 -3.02 -27.40
N MET A 359 -21.88 -1.83 -26.86
CA MET A 359 -22.37 -1.64 -25.48
C MET A 359 -23.79 -2.22 -25.34
N TYR A 360 -24.64 -2.05 -26.36
CA TYR A 360 -25.96 -2.66 -26.41
C TYR A 360 -25.89 -4.19 -26.45
N ILE A 361 -24.99 -4.77 -27.25
CA ILE A 361 -24.76 -6.23 -27.29
C ILE A 361 -24.24 -6.74 -25.95
N LEU A 362 -23.30 -6.04 -25.30
CA LEU A 362 -22.83 -6.40 -23.96
C LEU A 362 -23.97 -6.34 -22.95
N LYS A 363 -24.81 -5.29 -23.01
CA LYS A 363 -26.00 -5.16 -22.17
C LYS A 363 -26.98 -6.30 -22.44
N ASP A 364 -27.28 -6.61 -23.70
CA ASP A 364 -28.21 -7.67 -24.11
C ASP A 364 -27.71 -9.08 -23.77
N LYS A 365 -26.41 -9.36 -23.90
CA LYS A 365 -25.83 -10.66 -23.54
C LYS A 365 -25.65 -10.86 -22.03
N ILE A 366 -25.22 -9.83 -21.30
CA ILE A 366 -25.26 -9.85 -19.83
C ILE A 366 -26.72 -10.00 -19.36
N PHE A 367 -27.66 -9.32 -20.03
CA PHE A 367 -29.08 -9.40 -19.70
C PHE A 367 -29.67 -10.78 -20.01
N SER A 368 -29.41 -11.37 -21.17
CA SER A 368 -29.95 -12.70 -21.51
C SER A 368 -29.33 -13.84 -20.70
N THR A 369 -28.06 -13.74 -20.31
CA THR A 369 -27.36 -14.81 -19.58
C THR A 369 -27.53 -14.70 -18.06
N TYR A 370 -27.63 -13.49 -17.52
CA TYR A 370 -27.61 -13.26 -16.07
C TYR A 370 -28.74 -12.37 -15.52
N SER A 371 -29.60 -11.72 -16.33
CA SER A 371 -30.53 -10.70 -15.80
C SER A 371 -31.53 -11.24 -14.79
N ASN A 372 -32.12 -12.41 -15.04
CA ASN A 372 -33.16 -12.93 -14.17
C ASN A 372 -32.60 -13.25 -12.78
N ASP A 373 -31.42 -13.88 -12.74
CA ASP A 373 -30.75 -14.21 -11.48
C ASP A 373 -30.18 -12.96 -10.80
N LEU A 374 -29.53 -12.05 -11.54
CA LEU A 374 -28.99 -10.80 -10.99
C LEU A 374 -30.06 -9.88 -10.42
N MET A 375 -31.18 -9.70 -11.14
CA MET A 375 -32.28 -8.86 -10.67
C MET A 375 -32.93 -9.44 -9.42
N GLN A 376 -33.05 -10.77 -9.36
CA GLN A 376 -33.54 -11.45 -8.18
C GLN A 376 -32.57 -11.28 -7.00
N TRP A 377 -31.26 -11.47 -7.20
CA TRP A 377 -30.24 -11.21 -6.17
C TRP A 377 -30.23 -9.76 -5.69
N ILE A 378 -30.36 -8.78 -6.60
CA ILE A 378 -30.47 -7.37 -6.24
C ILE A 378 -31.70 -7.14 -5.36
N LYS A 379 -32.85 -7.70 -5.72
CA LYS A 379 -34.09 -7.59 -4.94
C LYS A 379 -33.97 -8.25 -3.56
N ASP A 380 -33.34 -9.41 -3.51
CA ASP A 380 -33.15 -10.19 -2.30
C ASP A 380 -32.18 -9.49 -1.34
N ILE A 381 -31.02 -9.03 -1.81
CA ILE A 381 -30.05 -8.28 -1.00
C ILE A 381 -30.64 -6.93 -0.57
N ARG A 382 -31.43 -6.23 -1.41
CA ARG A 382 -32.16 -5.02 -0.99
C ARG A 382 -33.14 -5.30 0.14
N THR A 383 -33.85 -6.43 0.07
CA THR A 383 -34.79 -6.85 1.11
C THR A 383 -34.06 -7.18 2.41
N LEU A 384 -32.93 -7.90 2.32
CA LEU A 384 -32.04 -8.16 3.46
C LEU A 384 -31.53 -6.87 4.07
N HIS A 385 -30.97 -5.97 3.28
CA HIS A 385 -30.48 -4.66 3.74
C HIS A 385 -31.57 -3.88 4.46
N SER A 386 -32.79 -3.82 3.91
CA SER A 386 -33.92 -3.13 4.55
C SER A 386 -34.25 -3.71 5.94
N ILE A 387 -34.31 -5.04 6.06
CA ILE A 387 -34.58 -5.73 7.33
C ILE A 387 -33.43 -5.51 8.31
N MET A 388 -32.18 -5.78 7.90
CA MET A 388 -31.00 -5.69 8.76
C MET A 388 -30.71 -4.26 9.22
N SER A 389 -30.89 -3.26 8.36
CA SER A 389 -30.69 -1.84 8.73
C SER A 389 -31.73 -1.39 9.75
N LYS A 390 -33.00 -1.81 9.58
CA LYS A 390 -34.04 -1.53 10.58
C LYS A 390 -33.74 -2.26 11.89
N TRP A 391 -33.27 -3.50 11.82
CA TRP A 391 -32.86 -4.25 12.99
C TRP A 391 -31.73 -3.53 13.74
N ASP A 392 -30.66 -3.14 13.07
CA ASP A 392 -29.52 -2.44 13.65
C ASP A 392 -29.90 -1.09 14.29
N GLU A 393 -30.80 -0.33 13.66
CA GLU A 393 -31.37 0.89 14.23
C GLU A 393 -32.11 0.60 15.55
N LEU A 394 -32.96 -0.42 15.57
CA LEU A 394 -33.71 -0.79 16.77
C LEU A 394 -32.83 -1.37 17.87
N LEU A 395 -31.75 -2.10 17.53
CA LEU A 395 -30.78 -2.59 18.51
C LEU A 395 -30.05 -1.45 19.22
N ARG A 396 -29.71 -0.36 18.53
CA ARG A 396 -29.13 0.82 19.20
C ARG A 396 -30.08 1.41 20.24
N LEU A 397 -31.36 1.54 19.89
CA LEU A 397 -32.40 2.01 20.81
C LEU A 397 -32.60 1.04 21.97
N TRP A 398 -32.68 -0.25 21.68
CA TRP A 398 -32.76 -1.32 22.67
C TRP A 398 -31.60 -1.25 23.66
N ASN A 399 -30.36 -1.19 23.19
CA ASN A 399 -29.17 -1.13 24.04
C ASN A 399 -29.17 0.11 24.95
N THR A 400 -29.65 1.25 24.44
CA THR A 400 -29.79 2.49 25.22
C THR A 400 -30.79 2.33 26.37
N VAL A 401 -31.91 1.66 26.11
CA VAL A 401 -33.04 1.53 27.06
C VAL A 401 -32.90 0.31 27.98
N SER A 402 -32.23 -0.75 27.53
CA SER A 402 -32.17 -2.04 28.21
C SER A 402 -31.61 -1.93 29.63
N SER A 403 -30.49 -1.22 29.79
CA SER A 403 -29.90 -0.93 31.09
C SER A 403 -30.85 -0.11 31.97
N ILE A 404 -31.57 0.85 31.40
CA ILE A 404 -32.48 1.73 32.13
C ILE A 404 -33.67 0.92 32.67
N MET A 405 -34.25 0.06 31.84
CA MET A 405 -35.40 -0.76 32.22
C MET A 405 -35.04 -1.85 33.21
N GLN A 406 -33.80 -2.33 33.21
CA GLN A 406 -33.30 -3.25 34.23
C GLN A 406 -33.36 -2.62 35.63
N TYR A 407 -32.90 -1.37 35.79
CA TYR A 407 -32.79 -0.71 37.11
C TYR A 407 -33.96 0.20 37.50
N SER A 408 -34.84 0.55 36.55
CA SER A 408 -35.92 1.52 36.77
C SER A 408 -37.32 0.97 36.48
N HIS A 409 -37.48 -0.35 36.47
CA HIS A 409 -38.78 -1.01 36.17
C HIS A 409 -39.91 -0.55 37.10
N ASP A 410 -39.62 -0.38 38.40
CA ASP A 410 -40.60 0.07 39.40
C ASP A 410 -41.08 1.51 39.17
N LYS A 411 -40.23 2.35 38.56
CA LYS A 411 -40.51 3.77 38.34
C LYS A 411 -41.37 4.01 37.10
N MET A 412 -41.30 3.11 36.14
CA MET A 412 -41.94 3.23 34.82
C MET A 412 -42.59 1.88 34.42
N PRO A 413 -43.63 1.42 35.15
CA PRO A 413 -44.19 0.07 34.96
C PRO A 413 -44.89 -0.11 33.61
N LYS A 414 -45.51 0.96 33.07
CA LYS A 414 -46.17 0.92 31.76
C LYS A 414 -45.14 0.79 30.63
N GLU A 415 -44.05 1.53 30.73
CA GLU A 415 -42.92 1.50 29.80
C GLU A 415 -42.19 0.16 29.89
N PHE A 416 -41.99 -0.37 31.09
CA PHE A 416 -41.44 -1.70 31.31
C PHE A 416 -42.28 -2.80 30.66
N LEU A 417 -43.62 -2.70 30.69
CA LEU A 417 -44.49 -3.64 29.97
C LEU A 417 -44.28 -3.58 28.45
N GLN A 418 -44.11 -2.38 27.88
CA GLN A 418 -43.75 -2.23 26.46
C GLN A 418 -42.39 -2.86 26.17
N PHE A 419 -41.40 -2.63 27.04
CA PHE A 419 -40.06 -3.20 26.94
C PHE A 419 -40.10 -4.73 26.95
N ARG A 420 -40.79 -5.33 27.94
CA ARG A 420 -40.94 -6.80 28.07
C ARG A 420 -41.65 -7.41 26.88
N THR A 421 -42.65 -6.72 26.33
CA THR A 421 -43.35 -7.19 25.12
C THR A 421 -42.43 -7.15 23.90
N CYS A 422 -41.62 -6.10 23.77
CA CYS A 422 -40.57 -6.02 22.76
C CYS A 422 -39.55 -7.16 22.92
N ALA A 423 -39.10 -7.45 24.14
CA ALA A 423 -38.18 -8.54 24.46
C ALA A 423 -38.68 -9.89 23.93
N LYS A 424 -39.99 -10.19 24.11
CA LYS A 424 -40.62 -11.42 23.60
C LYS A 424 -40.56 -11.53 22.08
N TYR A 425 -40.73 -10.43 21.35
CA TYR A 425 -40.60 -10.43 19.89
C TYR A 425 -39.15 -10.61 19.45
N TRP A 426 -38.20 -10.00 20.16
CA TRP A 426 -36.77 -10.24 19.93
C TRP A 426 -36.36 -11.69 20.20
N GLN A 427 -36.86 -12.29 21.26
CA GLN A 427 -36.65 -13.70 21.58
C GLN A 427 -37.15 -14.61 20.45
N ARG A 428 -38.39 -14.42 19.99
CA ARG A 428 -38.95 -15.19 18.87
C ARG A 428 -38.16 -15.02 17.58
N PHE A 429 -37.77 -13.79 17.27
CA PHE A 429 -36.95 -13.52 16.09
C PHE A 429 -35.56 -14.16 16.22
N GLY A 430 -34.94 -14.05 17.39
CA GLY A 430 -33.65 -14.63 17.70
C GLY A 430 -33.62 -16.16 17.71
N GLU A 431 -34.68 -16.81 18.21
CA GLU A 431 -34.85 -18.27 18.14
C GLU A 431 -34.88 -18.75 16.69
N HIS A 432 -35.58 -18.02 15.80
CA HIS A 432 -35.60 -18.35 14.39
C HIS A 432 -34.20 -18.29 13.76
N ILE A 433 -33.40 -17.27 14.11
CA ILE A 433 -32.03 -17.10 13.60
C ILE A 433 -31.07 -18.11 14.25
N LYS A 434 -31.30 -18.49 15.51
CA LYS A 434 -30.53 -19.54 16.18
C LYS A 434 -30.75 -20.91 15.52
N ASN A 435 -31.97 -21.19 15.07
CA ASN A 435 -32.31 -22.43 14.37
C ASN A 435 -31.64 -22.52 12.98
N ASP A 436 -31.55 -21.41 12.25
CA ASP A 436 -30.79 -21.31 11.00
C ASP A 436 -30.15 -19.93 10.86
N SER A 437 -28.84 -19.87 11.13
CA SER A 437 -28.10 -18.61 11.18
C SER A 437 -27.79 -18.02 9.82
N ARG A 438 -28.11 -18.71 8.72
CA ARG A 438 -27.87 -18.20 7.36
C ARG A 438 -28.66 -16.93 7.10
N VAL A 439 -27.98 -15.87 6.67
CA VAL A 439 -28.60 -14.55 6.49
C VAL A 439 -29.76 -14.59 5.49
N LEU A 440 -29.61 -15.36 4.40
CA LEU A 440 -30.65 -15.51 3.37
C LEU A 440 -31.97 -16.11 3.89
N LYS A 441 -31.96 -16.86 5.00
CA LYS A 441 -33.18 -17.49 5.52
C LYS A 441 -34.20 -16.49 6.06
N ILE A 442 -33.74 -15.29 6.41
CA ILE A 442 -34.63 -14.18 6.75
C ILE A 442 -35.60 -13.86 5.59
N LEU A 443 -35.21 -14.08 4.33
CA LEU A 443 -36.09 -13.84 3.17
C LEU A 443 -37.26 -14.82 3.10
N SER A 444 -37.06 -16.06 3.54
CA SER A 444 -38.11 -17.08 3.61
C SER A 444 -39.02 -16.93 4.83
N GLU A 445 -38.60 -16.19 5.86
CA GLU A 445 -39.36 -16.03 7.10
C GLU A 445 -40.44 -14.95 6.96
N LYS A 446 -41.70 -15.39 6.81
CA LYS A 446 -42.87 -14.53 6.59
C LYS A 446 -43.11 -13.56 7.74
N HIS A 447 -42.73 -13.91 8.97
CA HIS A 447 -42.98 -13.11 10.16
C HIS A 447 -41.82 -12.18 10.55
N ALA A 448 -40.64 -12.30 9.94
CA ALA A 448 -39.46 -11.50 10.29
C ALA A 448 -39.73 -9.99 10.23
N LYS A 449 -40.31 -9.53 9.11
CA LYS A 449 -40.72 -8.13 8.93
C LYS A 449 -41.77 -7.70 9.95
N CYS A 450 -42.68 -8.60 10.31
CA CYS A 450 -43.73 -8.33 11.29
C CYS A 450 -43.16 -8.12 12.70
N TRP A 451 -42.27 -9.00 13.15
CA TRP A 451 -41.63 -8.89 14.47
C TRP A 451 -40.79 -7.62 14.58
N ILE A 452 -40.01 -7.27 13.55
CA ILE A 452 -39.25 -6.00 13.52
C ILE A 452 -40.18 -4.79 13.64
N ARG A 453 -41.29 -4.77 12.89
CA ARG A 453 -42.28 -3.68 12.93
C ARG A 453 -42.97 -3.58 14.29
N LEU A 454 -43.33 -4.71 14.90
CA LEU A 454 -43.94 -4.75 16.24
C LEU A 454 -42.95 -4.28 17.31
N SER A 455 -41.69 -4.75 17.26
CA SER A 455 -40.61 -4.30 18.13
C SER A 455 -40.39 -2.80 18.01
N GLN A 456 -40.40 -2.25 16.80
CA GLN A 456 -40.33 -0.80 16.57
C GLN A 456 -41.50 -0.06 17.24
N SER A 457 -42.74 -0.54 17.07
CA SER A 457 -43.91 0.10 17.68
C SER A 457 -43.81 0.15 19.21
N HIS A 458 -43.42 -0.95 19.84
CA HIS A 458 -43.25 -1.03 21.29
C HIS A 458 -42.10 -0.17 21.79
N LEU A 459 -40.95 -0.16 21.10
CA LEU A 459 -39.82 0.71 21.46
C LEU A 459 -40.17 2.20 21.32
N HIS A 460 -40.91 2.60 20.28
CA HIS A 460 -41.37 3.97 20.14
C HIS A 460 -42.34 4.39 21.25
N LYS A 461 -43.32 3.53 21.59
CA LYS A 461 -44.24 3.78 22.72
C LYS A 461 -43.47 3.93 24.02
N LEU A 462 -42.47 3.08 24.24
CA LEU A 462 -41.59 3.16 25.39
C LEU A 462 -40.83 4.48 25.42
N ILE A 463 -40.15 4.86 24.34
CA ILE A 463 -39.34 6.08 24.30
C ILE A 463 -40.21 7.32 24.56
N ASN A 464 -41.41 7.35 23.97
CA ASN A 464 -42.37 8.41 24.24
C ASN A 464 -42.85 8.42 25.69
N GLY A 465 -43.12 7.25 26.28
CA GLY A 465 -43.48 7.13 27.70
C GLY A 465 -42.38 7.63 28.63
N VAL A 466 -41.12 7.28 28.35
CA VAL A 466 -39.94 7.78 29.09
C VAL A 466 -39.83 9.29 29.00
N LYS A 467 -40.05 9.89 27.82
CA LYS A 467 -40.08 11.36 27.66
C LYS A 467 -41.18 12.03 28.48
N VAL A 468 -42.38 11.44 28.49
CA VAL A 468 -43.50 11.94 29.32
C VAL A 468 -43.17 11.83 30.81
N TYR A 469 -42.56 10.72 31.23
CA TYR A 469 -42.09 10.53 32.61
C TYR A 469 -41.06 11.61 33.00
N PHE A 470 -40.05 11.87 32.15
CA PHE A 470 -39.10 12.96 32.37
C PHE A 470 -39.77 14.33 32.43
N GLY A 471 -40.78 14.59 31.59
CA GLY A 471 -41.59 15.80 31.68
C GLY A 471 -42.20 16.01 33.07
N LYS A 472 -42.76 14.95 33.67
CA LYS A 472 -43.32 15.01 35.04
C LYS A 472 -42.24 15.26 36.10
N ILE A 473 -41.10 14.58 36.00
CA ILE A 473 -39.98 14.79 36.94
C ILE A 473 -39.44 16.23 36.85
N ARG A 474 -39.33 16.80 35.65
CA ARG A 474 -38.94 18.22 35.44
C ARG A 474 -39.96 19.19 36.03
N GLN A 475 -41.24 18.85 36.03
CA GLN A 475 -42.27 19.69 36.63
C GLN A 475 -42.18 19.72 38.16
N GLN A 476 -41.82 18.60 38.77
CA GLN A 476 -41.76 18.44 40.23
C GLN A 476 -40.52 19.06 40.89
N ASN A 477 -39.42 19.25 40.16
CA ASN A 477 -38.18 19.79 40.73
C ASN A 477 -37.50 20.78 39.78
N ALA A 478 -37.38 22.06 40.18
CA ALA A 478 -36.77 23.10 39.34
C ALA A 478 -35.30 22.80 38.98
N ARG A 479 -34.52 22.14 39.84
CA ARG A 479 -33.13 21.76 39.53
C ARG A 479 -33.03 20.67 38.45
N LEU A 480 -34.06 19.83 38.33
CA LEU A 480 -34.14 18.82 37.28
C LEU A 480 -34.70 19.38 35.96
N ALA A 481 -35.37 20.54 35.99
CA ALA A 481 -35.98 21.15 34.80
C ALA A 481 -34.96 21.45 33.69
N VAL A 482 -33.71 21.78 34.04
CA VAL A 482 -32.62 22.12 33.12
C VAL A 482 -31.91 20.88 32.55
N MET A 483 -32.17 19.69 33.11
CA MET A 483 -31.48 18.47 32.73
C MET A 483 -31.97 17.92 31.38
N SER A 484 -31.02 17.61 30.49
CA SER A 484 -31.29 16.97 29.19
C SER A 484 -31.87 15.56 29.35
N ASP A 485 -32.62 15.07 28.35
CA ASP A 485 -33.12 13.69 28.34
C ASP A 485 -31.96 12.68 28.48
N PHE A 486 -30.83 12.96 27.84
CA PHE A 486 -29.64 12.10 27.89
C PHE A 486 -29.02 12.01 29.29
N ASP A 487 -28.92 13.13 30.01
CA ASP A 487 -28.43 13.13 31.38
C ASP A 487 -29.41 12.42 32.33
N MET A 488 -30.73 12.59 32.12
CA MET A 488 -31.75 11.86 32.89
C MET A 488 -31.66 10.35 32.66
N LEU A 489 -31.49 9.91 31.41
CA LEU A 489 -31.28 8.49 31.07
C LEU A 489 -30.03 7.94 31.74
N LYS A 490 -28.91 8.67 31.70
CA LYS A 490 -27.66 8.27 32.38
C LYS A 490 -27.81 8.13 33.88
N LEU A 491 -28.58 9.00 34.52
CA LEU A 491 -28.82 8.94 35.97
C LEU A 491 -29.70 7.75 36.37
N LEU A 492 -30.48 7.19 35.44
CA LEU A 492 -31.28 5.98 35.61
C LEU A 492 -30.56 4.70 35.16
N SER A 493 -29.48 4.81 34.37
CA SER A 493 -28.64 3.67 33.98
C SER A 493 -27.69 3.23 35.11
N ASP A 494 -27.10 2.05 34.94
CA ASP A 494 -26.07 1.53 35.83
C ASP A 494 -24.76 2.31 35.66
N ILE A 495 -24.53 3.27 36.56
CA ILE A 495 -23.29 4.03 36.59
C ILE A 495 -22.73 4.03 38.01
N PRO A 496 -21.39 4.07 38.14
CA PRO A 496 -20.74 4.24 39.43
C PRO A 496 -21.26 5.48 40.14
N GLN A 497 -21.39 5.37 41.46
CA GLN A 497 -21.96 6.40 42.32
C GLN A 497 -21.24 7.75 42.17
N GLU A 498 -19.91 7.75 42.08
CA GLU A 498 -19.10 8.96 41.85
C GLU A 498 -19.49 9.67 40.55
N ARG A 499 -19.66 8.90 39.47
CA ARG A 499 -20.06 9.44 38.17
C ARG A 499 -21.46 10.04 38.24
N ARG A 500 -22.37 9.40 39.00
CA ARG A 500 -23.72 9.90 39.26
C ARG A 500 -23.67 11.26 39.97
N LEU A 501 -22.86 11.39 41.03
CA LEU A 501 -22.69 12.66 41.76
C LEU A 501 -22.07 13.76 40.91
N ARG A 502 -21.07 13.43 40.07
CA ARG A 502 -20.48 14.41 39.13
C ARG A 502 -21.50 14.96 38.13
N ILE A 503 -22.39 14.11 37.60
CA ILE A 503 -23.48 14.56 36.71
C ILE A 503 -24.46 15.46 37.45
N ILE A 504 -24.88 15.07 38.66
CA ILE A 504 -25.79 15.87 39.49
C ILE A 504 -25.18 17.24 39.81
N ARG A 505 -23.91 17.28 40.25
CA ARG A 505 -23.19 18.54 40.48
C ARG A 505 -23.22 19.43 39.24
N ARG A 506 -22.70 18.92 38.13
CA ARG A 506 -22.53 19.68 36.88
C ARG A 506 -23.85 20.30 36.40
N VAL A 507 -24.95 19.55 36.50
CA VAL A 507 -26.23 19.95 35.89
C VAL A 507 -27.18 20.64 36.87
N CYS A 508 -27.27 20.16 38.11
CA CYS A 508 -28.24 20.66 39.10
C CYS A 508 -27.65 21.67 40.10
N PHE A 509 -26.33 21.69 40.25
CA PHE A 509 -25.61 22.55 41.20
C PHE A 509 -24.37 23.21 40.57
N PRO A 510 -24.54 24.03 39.52
CA PRO A 510 -23.42 24.63 38.78
C PRO A 510 -22.53 25.53 39.63
N LEU A 511 -23.05 26.04 40.76
CA LEU A 511 -22.35 26.90 41.71
C LEU A 511 -21.41 26.13 42.66
N LEU A 512 -21.48 24.79 42.66
CA LEU A 512 -20.61 23.94 43.47
C LEU A 512 -19.44 23.43 42.62
N THR A 513 -18.24 23.59 43.15
CA THR A 513 -17.00 23.09 42.54
C THR A 513 -16.96 21.57 42.56
N ASP A 514 -17.37 20.95 43.67
CA ASP A 514 -17.42 19.49 43.79
C ASP A 514 -18.49 18.99 44.78
N ILE A 515 -18.91 17.73 44.60
CA ILE A 515 -19.79 16.99 45.51
C ILE A 515 -19.20 15.58 45.68
N TYR A 516 -18.79 15.25 46.91
CA TYR A 516 -18.18 13.97 47.24
C TYR A 516 -18.76 13.38 48.53
N VAL A 517 -18.49 12.10 48.75
CA VAL A 517 -18.91 11.37 49.95
C VAL A 517 -17.68 11.13 50.81
N ASN A 518 -17.77 11.47 52.10
CA ASN A 518 -16.66 11.24 53.03
C ASN A 518 -16.60 9.76 53.48
N HIS A 519 -15.55 9.38 54.22
CA HIS A 519 -15.36 8.02 54.73
C HIS A 519 -16.49 7.53 55.66
N LYS A 520 -17.32 8.44 56.18
CA LYS A 520 -18.48 8.14 57.04
C LYS A 520 -19.80 8.09 56.26
N GLY A 521 -19.78 8.18 54.93
CA GLY A 521 -20.99 8.13 54.09
C GLY A 521 -21.78 9.44 54.01
N GLN A 522 -21.28 10.53 54.59
CA GLN A 522 -21.92 11.85 54.56
C GLN A 522 -21.55 12.60 53.28
N ILE A 523 -22.49 13.39 52.78
CA ILE A 523 -22.29 14.19 51.57
C ILE A 523 -21.65 15.52 51.95
N CYS A 524 -20.53 15.82 51.30
CA CYS A 524 -19.82 17.08 51.44
C CYS A 524 -19.76 17.80 50.09
N VAL A 525 -19.90 19.12 50.14
CA VAL A 525 -19.89 20.01 48.98
C VAL A 525 -18.69 20.93 49.05
N VAL A 526 -18.15 21.28 47.88
CA VAL A 526 -17.07 22.26 47.74
C VAL A 526 -17.63 23.51 47.08
N ASN A 527 -17.48 24.67 47.71
CA ASN A 527 -17.93 25.94 47.16
C ASN A 527 -16.96 26.47 46.08
N ALA A 528 -17.30 27.60 45.46
CA ALA A 528 -16.49 28.25 44.44
C ALA A 528 -15.10 28.71 44.96
N GLU A 529 -14.97 28.98 46.26
CA GLU A 529 -13.72 29.39 46.93
C GLU A 529 -12.86 28.19 47.39
N GLY A 530 -13.29 26.95 47.15
CA GLY A 530 -12.55 25.73 47.50
C GLY A 530 -12.78 25.20 48.92
N GLU A 531 -13.70 25.80 49.69
CA GLU A 531 -14.05 25.36 51.04
C GLU A 531 -14.90 24.09 51.03
N ARG A 532 -14.59 23.15 51.93
CA ARG A 532 -15.27 21.86 52.07
C ARG A 532 -16.29 21.93 53.20
N VAL A 533 -17.56 21.86 52.86
CA VAL A 533 -18.67 21.89 53.83
C VAL A 533 -19.41 20.55 53.80
N CYS A 534 -19.48 19.86 54.94
CA CYS A 534 -20.29 18.64 55.06
C CYS A 534 -21.70 18.97 55.53
N LEU A 535 -22.71 18.41 54.86
CA LEU A 535 -24.13 18.72 55.05
C LEU A 535 -24.76 18.03 56.28
N GLY A 536 -23.94 17.64 57.26
CA GLY A 536 -24.36 17.00 58.52
C GLY A 536 -25.04 15.63 58.34
N ASN A 537 -25.71 15.17 59.40
CA ASN A 537 -26.46 13.90 59.41
C ASN A 537 -27.72 13.93 58.50
N LEU A 538 -28.06 15.11 57.99
CA LEU A 538 -29.21 15.38 57.13
C LEU A 538 -28.95 15.08 55.65
N ALA A 539 -27.76 14.62 55.26
CA ALA A 539 -27.50 14.18 53.88
C ALA A 539 -26.55 12.98 53.86
N HIS A 540 -27.12 11.78 53.95
CA HIS A 540 -26.38 10.52 53.87
C HIS A 540 -26.54 9.84 52.51
N ILE A 541 -25.48 9.17 52.05
CA ILE A 541 -25.47 8.50 50.75
C ILE A 541 -26.49 7.36 50.64
N ASP A 542 -26.91 6.79 51.77
CA ASP A 542 -27.93 5.74 51.79
C ASP A 542 -29.29 6.23 51.29
N PHE A 543 -29.58 7.53 51.37
CA PHE A 543 -30.80 8.10 50.79
C PHE A 543 -30.82 7.92 49.27
N LEU A 544 -29.68 8.13 48.60
CA LEU A 544 -29.55 7.89 47.16
C LEU A 544 -29.82 6.42 46.80
N ARG A 545 -29.39 5.49 47.66
CA ARG A 545 -29.60 4.04 47.47
C ARG A 545 -31.05 3.62 47.71
N LYS A 546 -31.73 4.22 48.70
CA LYS A 546 -33.10 3.85 49.11
C LYS A 546 -34.20 4.54 48.30
N GLN A 547 -34.05 5.85 48.04
CA GLN A 547 -35.09 6.71 47.44
C GLN A 547 -34.81 7.03 45.97
N GLY A 548 -33.59 6.75 45.49
CA GLY A 548 -33.19 6.90 44.11
C GLY A 548 -32.75 8.31 43.70
N THR A 549 -32.19 8.42 42.49
CA THR A 549 -31.45 9.60 42.02
C THR A 549 -32.25 10.91 41.99
N PHE A 550 -33.50 10.89 41.54
CA PHE A 550 -34.27 12.13 41.38
C PHE A 550 -34.79 12.68 42.72
N ALA A 551 -35.23 11.81 43.62
CA ALA A 551 -35.58 12.21 44.99
C ALA A 551 -34.34 12.74 45.74
N PHE A 552 -33.19 12.12 45.51
CA PHE A 552 -31.93 12.57 46.08
C PHE A 552 -31.55 14.00 45.66
N VAL A 553 -31.86 14.44 44.44
CA VAL A 553 -31.59 15.83 44.01
C VAL A 553 -32.46 16.83 44.79
N ALA A 554 -33.72 16.51 45.08
CA ALA A 554 -34.58 17.35 45.92
C ALA A 554 -34.04 17.43 47.35
N TYR A 555 -33.73 16.27 47.93
CA TYR A 555 -33.17 16.16 49.28
C TYR A 555 -31.83 16.89 49.44
N LEU A 556 -30.93 16.75 48.46
CA LEU A 556 -29.66 17.46 48.46
C LEU A 556 -29.85 18.98 48.35
N ALA A 557 -30.83 19.43 47.56
CA ALA A 557 -31.16 20.85 47.46
C ALA A 557 -31.64 21.41 48.80
N GLU A 558 -32.51 20.69 49.49
CA GLU A 558 -33.01 21.06 50.81
C GLU A 558 -31.89 21.09 51.86
N ALA A 559 -31.05 20.06 51.91
CA ALA A 559 -29.91 20.00 52.83
C ALA A 559 -28.91 21.15 52.62
N VAL A 560 -28.61 21.50 51.36
CA VAL A 560 -27.77 22.66 51.05
C VAL A 560 -28.43 23.96 51.50
N ASN A 561 -29.73 24.14 51.24
CA ASN A 561 -30.46 25.34 51.62
C ASN A 561 -30.54 25.51 53.14
N MET A 562 -30.88 24.44 53.88
CA MET A 562 -30.90 24.43 55.34
C MET A 562 -29.54 24.80 55.93
N ARG A 563 -28.47 24.25 55.35
CA ARG A 563 -27.11 24.57 55.79
C ARG A 563 -26.76 26.04 55.57
N ILE A 564 -27.17 26.61 54.44
CA ILE A 564 -27.01 28.04 54.16
C ILE A 564 -27.77 28.89 55.19
N ILE A 565 -29.01 28.50 55.52
CA ILE A 565 -29.85 29.22 56.52
C ILE A 565 -29.24 29.12 57.92
N GLU A 566 -28.77 27.95 58.36
CA GLU A 566 -28.10 27.76 59.65
C GLU A 566 -26.88 28.66 59.79
N GLU A 567 -26.01 28.69 58.78
CA GLU A 567 -24.81 29.51 58.81
C GLU A 567 -25.16 31.02 58.74
N TYR A 568 -26.21 31.39 57.99
CA TYR A 568 -26.71 32.77 57.98
C TYR A 568 -27.26 33.22 59.35
N LYS A 569 -28.02 32.36 60.05
CA LYS A 569 -28.51 32.64 61.41
C LYS A 569 -27.37 32.81 62.41
N LYS A 570 -26.34 31.95 62.35
CA LYS A 570 -25.13 32.10 63.19
C LYS A 570 -24.40 33.40 62.93
N CYS A 571 -24.38 33.89 61.70
CA CYS A 571 -23.81 35.20 61.36
C CYS A 571 -24.60 36.35 61.98
N LEU A 572 -25.94 36.27 62.00
CA LEU A 572 -26.82 37.28 62.62
C LEU A 572 -26.66 37.33 64.15
N GLU A 573 -26.52 36.18 64.81
CA GLU A 573 -26.44 36.09 66.27
C GLU A 573 -25.10 36.56 66.86
N ARG A 574 -23.99 36.49 66.09
CA ARG A 574 -22.65 36.76 66.62
C ARG A 574 -22.23 38.23 66.64
N GLN A 575 -22.96 39.15 66.02
CA GLN A 575 -22.63 40.60 65.88
C GLN A 575 -21.17 40.95 65.48
N GLU A 576 -20.33 39.99 65.11
CA GLU A 576 -18.99 40.20 64.57
C GLU A 576 -19.02 40.05 63.04
N MET A 577 -19.17 41.18 62.37
CA MET A 577 -18.85 41.34 60.95
C MET A 577 -17.33 41.46 60.78
N THR A 578 -16.55 40.46 61.17
CA THR A 578 -15.13 40.36 60.80
C THR A 578 -14.99 39.59 59.48
N SER A 579 -14.00 39.95 58.65
CA SER A 579 -13.84 39.49 57.26
C SER A 579 -13.79 37.95 57.05
N ALA A 580 -13.68 37.16 58.13
CA ALA A 580 -13.76 35.71 58.10
C ALA A 580 -15.21 35.14 58.11
N SER A 581 -16.22 35.92 58.53
CA SER A 581 -17.64 35.53 58.54
C SER A 581 -18.37 35.79 57.20
N LEU A 582 -17.66 36.33 56.21
CA LEU A 582 -18.16 36.64 54.86
C LEU A 582 -18.20 35.45 53.88
N LYS A 583 -17.99 34.21 54.33
CA LYS A 583 -17.79 33.05 53.41
C LYS A 583 -19.06 32.39 52.90
N VAL A 584 -20.12 32.30 53.71
CA VAL A 584 -21.46 31.84 53.25
C VAL A 584 -22.29 33.02 52.74
N ALA A 585 -22.08 34.21 53.33
CA ALA A 585 -22.66 35.45 52.84
C ALA A 585 -22.18 35.82 51.43
N ARG A 586 -20.94 35.46 51.00
CA ARG A 586 -20.48 35.60 49.61
C ARG A 586 -21.17 34.65 48.63
N MET A 587 -21.45 33.41 49.04
CA MET A 587 -22.27 32.50 48.23
C MET A 587 -23.70 33.04 48.00
N LEU A 588 -24.24 33.81 48.95
CA LEU A 588 -25.51 34.52 48.80
C LEU A 588 -25.35 35.89 48.10
N SER A 589 -24.28 36.65 48.38
CA SER A 589 -24.01 38.00 47.85
C SER A 589 -23.63 37.97 46.38
N ASP A 590 -22.80 37.03 45.91
CA ASP A 590 -22.52 36.88 44.47
C ASP A 590 -23.77 36.44 43.69
N ASN A 591 -24.69 35.71 44.33
CA ASN A 591 -25.97 35.30 43.75
C ASN A 591 -27.05 36.38 43.78
N ILE A 592 -27.06 37.26 44.79
CA ILE A 592 -28.06 38.31 44.98
C ILE A 592 -27.65 39.61 44.27
N GLN A 593 -26.35 39.99 44.29
CA GLN A 593 -25.84 41.25 43.72
C GLN A 593 -25.29 41.12 42.29
N HIS A 594 -24.54 40.07 41.97
CA HIS A 594 -23.86 39.96 40.67
C HIS A 594 -24.50 39.00 39.67
N GLY A 595 -25.45 38.16 40.12
CA GLY A 595 -26.26 37.29 39.27
C GLY A 595 -25.48 36.75 38.08
N ILE A 596 -24.53 35.84 38.32
CA ILE A 596 -23.65 35.26 37.28
C ILE A 596 -24.44 35.13 35.98
N GLN A 597 -24.05 35.89 34.95
CA GLN A 597 -24.85 36.04 33.73
C GLN A 597 -25.18 34.68 33.10
N ASP A 598 -24.31 33.67 33.29
CA ASP A 598 -24.41 32.31 32.75
C ASP A 598 -25.09 31.25 33.65
N SER A 599 -25.52 31.55 34.87
CA SER A 599 -26.25 30.55 35.68
C SER A 599 -27.75 30.52 35.34
N ALA A 600 -28.32 29.32 35.19
CA ALA A 600 -29.75 29.11 34.96
C ALA A 600 -30.62 29.42 36.21
N PHE A 601 -30.01 29.49 37.40
CA PHE A 601 -30.69 29.63 38.69
C PHE A 601 -30.25 30.91 39.41
N LYS A 602 -31.21 31.65 39.96
CA LYS A 602 -31.03 32.87 40.77
C LYS A 602 -31.70 32.70 42.13
N TYR A 603 -31.04 33.05 43.22
CA TYR A 603 -31.69 33.12 44.53
C TYR A 603 -32.17 34.55 44.79
N ILE A 604 -33.42 34.71 45.23
CA ILE A 604 -34.04 36.00 45.53
C ILE A 604 -34.44 35.98 47.01
N LEU A 605 -33.93 36.92 47.80
CA LEU A 605 -34.35 37.11 49.18
C LEU A 605 -35.56 38.08 49.18
N LYS A 606 -36.74 37.60 49.60
CA LYS A 606 -37.93 38.44 49.83
C LYS A 606 -38.45 38.17 51.24
N GLU A 607 -38.64 39.23 52.03
CA GLU A 607 -39.29 39.16 53.36
C GLU A 607 -38.65 38.13 54.31
N SER A 608 -37.31 38.05 54.33
CA SER A 608 -36.54 37.09 55.14
C SER A 608 -36.64 35.62 54.68
N VAL A 609 -37.23 35.36 53.51
CA VAL A 609 -37.34 34.04 52.89
C VAL A 609 -36.46 33.99 51.64
N LEU A 610 -35.58 33.00 51.57
CA LEU A 610 -34.76 32.74 50.38
C LEU A 610 -35.62 32.00 49.34
N ARG A 611 -35.69 32.45 48.09
CA ARG A 611 -36.43 31.77 47.00
C ARG A 611 -35.48 31.40 45.87
N LEU A 612 -35.59 30.20 45.33
CA LEU A 612 -34.85 29.79 44.13
C LEU A 612 -35.71 30.07 42.89
N HIS A 613 -35.15 30.81 41.93
CA HIS A 613 -35.81 31.22 40.69
C HIS A 613 -35.02 30.70 39.48
N LEU A 614 -35.71 30.14 38.49
CA LEU A 614 -35.12 29.69 37.23
C LEU A 614 -35.27 30.82 36.19
N LYS A 615 -34.16 31.30 35.61
CA LYS A 615 -34.19 32.38 34.61
C LYS A 615 -35.10 32.00 33.43
N GLY A 616 -36.10 32.84 33.13
CA GLY A 616 -37.01 32.66 31.99
C GLY A 616 -38.30 31.88 32.28
N THR A 617 -38.62 31.57 33.55
CA THR A 617 -39.89 30.94 33.94
C THR A 617 -40.44 31.52 35.24
N ASP A 618 -41.76 31.67 35.39
CA ASP A 618 -42.44 32.13 36.62
C ASP A 618 -42.45 31.09 37.77
N LYS A 619 -41.57 30.08 37.72
CA LYS A 619 -41.50 29.05 38.77
C LYS A 619 -40.75 29.59 39.98
N GLU A 620 -41.49 30.01 41.00
CA GLU A 620 -40.98 30.29 42.34
C GLU A 620 -41.04 29.02 43.20
N ILE A 621 -39.93 28.63 43.84
CA ILE A 621 -39.94 27.62 44.91
C ILE A 621 -39.84 28.35 46.25
N HIS A 622 -40.87 28.21 47.07
CA HIS A 622 -40.86 28.61 48.47
C HIS A 622 -39.88 27.72 49.24
N LEU A 623 -38.89 28.32 49.90
CA LEU A 623 -38.09 27.66 50.91
C LEU A 623 -38.70 28.10 52.25
N ASN A 624 -39.47 27.25 52.92
CA ASN A 624 -39.92 27.54 54.29
C ASN A 624 -38.75 27.39 55.27
#